data_AF-A0A1M7Z5T0-F1
#
_entry.id   AF-A0A1M7Z5T0-F1
#
_cell.length_a   1.000
_cell.length_b   1.000
_cell.length_c   1.000
_cell.angle_alpha   90.00
_cell.angle_beta   90.00
_cell.angle_gamma   90.00
#
_symmetry.space_group_name_H-M   'P 1'
#
loop_
_entity.id
_entity.type
_entity.pdbx_description
1 polymer ?
#
loop_
_entity_poly.entity_id
_entity_poly.type
_entity_poly.pdbx_seq_one_letter_code
_entity_poly.pdbx_strand_id
1 'polypeptide(L)'
;MGQELKVFISKLWPLLVVLIVIPALSFGTWWISPQKSLDVMVLDKTVPRANYREHSGLFWALDYDKYLKHNGEEYFKEKDYLGFFPSEDKEKKGEVNDLAKPNKKDFEKLASDSDLIYVADTYGVYERDFSGGDNEIEINERVYGGMSQDDVDFLTLAKEKEKTIIAEYNTMASPTPKSIRTQFEMLMGLKWTGWIARFFDELDPVKNGDLPQWLIQNYLAQNPGEWAFWGPGLVFIHESGEIQIMKYDEDFSSETPLIRTPRFNKLGYDLPEVVPYPDWFDIVLIEREYEVISYFDIGVTNQGLERLREMGLPRFFPAAVVRENGAGKMFYFSGDFSDMRGDLGSAKFKGLPFLYRGLYVPANYRDRQSFFWNYYLPLTRQILEKTYEGLN
;
A
#
# COMPACT_ATOMS: atom_id res chain seq x y z
N MET A 1 -50.39 -31.89 1.74
CA MET A 1 -48.94 -31.71 2.00
C MET A 1 -48.07 -31.57 0.75
N GLY A 2 -48.42 -32.13 -0.42
CA GLY A 2 -47.56 -32.10 -1.61
C GLY A 2 -47.56 -30.82 -2.48
N GLN A 3 -48.65 -30.04 -2.51
CA GLN A 3 -48.73 -28.81 -3.33
C GLN A 3 -48.11 -27.60 -2.62
N GLU A 4 -48.36 -27.41 -1.32
CA GLU A 4 -47.78 -26.31 -0.55
C GLU A 4 -46.25 -26.41 -0.46
N LEU A 5 -45.70 -27.63 -0.30
CA LEU A 5 -44.27 -27.86 -0.30
C LEU A 5 -43.65 -27.56 -1.67
N LYS A 6 -44.31 -27.91 -2.78
CA LYS A 6 -43.85 -27.56 -4.14
C LYS A 6 -43.85 -26.06 -4.38
N VAL A 7 -44.91 -25.36 -3.96
CA VAL A 7 -44.99 -23.90 -4.08
C VAL A 7 -43.94 -23.23 -3.21
N PHE A 8 -43.72 -23.71 -1.99
CA PHE A 8 -42.66 -23.21 -1.10
C PHE A 8 -41.26 -23.42 -1.69
N ILE A 9 -40.94 -24.62 -2.18
CA ILE A 9 -39.66 -24.91 -2.86
C ILE A 9 -39.48 -24.06 -4.12
N SER A 10 -40.54 -23.86 -4.93
CA SER A 10 -40.47 -23.00 -6.11
C SER A 10 -40.21 -21.53 -5.76
N LYS A 11 -40.68 -21.06 -4.60
CA LYS A 11 -40.39 -19.72 -4.07
C LYS A 11 -38.98 -19.60 -3.48
N LEU A 12 -38.34 -20.71 -3.10
CA LEU A 12 -36.94 -20.77 -2.66
C LEU A 12 -35.95 -20.83 -3.83
N TRP A 13 -36.41 -21.10 -5.05
CA TRP A 13 -35.54 -21.19 -6.23
C TRP A 13 -34.68 -19.94 -6.47
N PRO A 14 -35.20 -18.70 -6.40
CA PRO A 14 -34.36 -17.50 -6.54
C PRO A 14 -33.25 -17.43 -5.48
N LEU A 15 -33.54 -17.85 -4.24
CA LEU A 15 -32.57 -17.90 -3.16
C LEU A 15 -31.49 -18.95 -3.41
N LEU A 16 -31.87 -20.14 -3.89
CA LEU A 16 -30.92 -21.19 -4.30
C LEU A 16 -30.02 -20.72 -5.46
N VAL A 17 -30.56 -20.00 -6.43
CA VAL A 17 -29.77 -19.43 -7.52
C VAL A 17 -28.73 -18.44 -7.00
N VAL A 18 -29.13 -17.52 -6.11
CA VAL A 18 -28.22 -16.50 -5.56
C VAL A 18 -27.16 -17.10 -4.62
N LEU A 19 -27.54 -18.04 -3.76
CA LEU A 19 -26.63 -18.58 -2.74
C LEU A 19 -25.76 -19.75 -3.22
N ILE A 20 -26.17 -20.47 -4.27
CA ILE A 20 -25.47 -21.68 -4.73
C ILE A 20 -25.03 -21.54 -6.18
N VAL A 21 -25.97 -21.28 -7.10
CA VAL A 21 -25.66 -21.30 -8.54
C VAL A 21 -24.68 -20.19 -8.92
N ILE A 22 -24.91 -18.95 -8.47
CA ILE A 22 -24.02 -17.82 -8.78
C ILE A 22 -22.60 -18.05 -8.21
N PRO A 23 -22.40 -18.38 -6.92
CA PRO A 23 -21.09 -18.72 -6.39
C PRO A 23 -20.44 -19.92 -7.09
N ALA A 24 -21.19 -20.98 -7.42
CA ALA A 24 -20.65 -22.15 -8.11
C ALA A 24 -20.18 -21.82 -9.53
N LEU A 25 -20.92 -20.99 -10.28
CA LEU A 25 -20.50 -20.50 -11.59
C LEU A 25 -19.30 -19.55 -11.48
N SER A 26 -19.29 -18.67 -10.48
CA SER A 26 -18.17 -17.77 -10.20
C SER A 26 -16.88 -18.53 -9.86
N PHE A 27 -16.97 -19.57 -9.03
CA PHE A 27 -15.85 -20.47 -8.75
C PHE A 27 -15.45 -21.29 -9.99
N GLY A 28 -16.43 -21.87 -10.70
CA GLY A 28 -16.17 -22.67 -11.89
C GLY A 28 -15.50 -21.89 -13.01
N THR A 29 -15.86 -20.62 -13.20
CA THR A 29 -15.22 -19.72 -14.17
C THR A 29 -13.80 -19.32 -13.75
N TRP A 30 -13.56 -19.08 -12.46
CA TRP A 30 -12.21 -18.87 -11.94
C TRP A 30 -11.36 -20.14 -12.12
N TRP A 31 -11.92 -21.32 -11.80
CA TRP A 31 -11.23 -22.60 -11.90
C TRP A 31 -10.69 -22.88 -13.31
N ILE A 32 -11.51 -22.64 -14.34
CA ILE A 32 -11.11 -22.83 -15.75
C ILE A 32 -10.33 -21.65 -16.34
N SER A 33 -10.16 -20.54 -15.62
CA SER A 33 -9.37 -19.40 -16.11
C SER A 33 -7.91 -19.82 -16.33
N PRO A 34 -7.24 -19.30 -17.37
CA PRO A 34 -5.86 -19.64 -17.67
C PRO A 34 -4.94 -19.25 -16.50
N GLN A 35 -3.91 -20.06 -16.28
CA GLN A 35 -2.81 -19.74 -15.36
C GLN A 35 -1.76 -18.94 -16.13
N LYS A 36 -1.11 -18.00 -15.44
CA LYS A 36 -0.08 -17.12 -15.99
C LYS A 36 1.21 -17.34 -15.22
N SER A 37 2.32 -17.53 -15.92
CA SER A 37 3.63 -17.65 -15.29
C SER A 37 4.24 -16.26 -15.11
N LEU A 38 4.53 -15.86 -13.87
CA LEU A 38 5.13 -14.57 -13.53
C LEU A 38 5.85 -14.70 -12.18
N ASP A 39 7.18 -14.60 -12.17
CA ASP A 39 7.97 -14.65 -10.95
C ASP A 39 8.04 -13.27 -10.28
N VAL A 40 7.20 -13.08 -9.25
CA VAL A 40 7.16 -11.91 -8.37
C VAL A 40 8.01 -12.14 -7.13
N MET A 41 9.01 -11.28 -6.92
CA MET A 41 9.78 -11.21 -5.68
C MET A 41 9.22 -10.09 -4.80
N VAL A 42 8.87 -10.42 -3.55
CA VAL A 42 8.28 -9.47 -2.59
C VAL A 42 9.26 -9.23 -1.44
N LEU A 43 9.49 -7.96 -1.11
CA LEU A 43 10.26 -7.50 0.05
C LEU A 43 9.31 -6.75 0.99
N ASP A 44 9.13 -7.28 2.19
CA ASP A 44 8.33 -6.68 3.25
C ASP A 44 8.98 -6.91 4.61
N LYS A 45 9.46 -5.83 5.21
CA LYS A 45 10.13 -5.85 6.52
C LYS A 45 9.19 -5.55 7.68
N THR A 46 7.93 -5.20 7.40
CA THR A 46 6.95 -4.66 8.35
C THR A 46 5.80 -5.66 8.58
N VAL A 47 6.14 -6.87 9.04
CA VAL A 47 5.16 -7.94 9.29
C VAL A 47 5.11 -8.34 10.77
N PRO A 48 4.66 -7.46 11.67
CA PRO A 48 4.68 -7.75 13.12
C PRO A 48 3.71 -8.86 13.54
N ARG A 49 2.72 -9.20 12.70
CA ARG A 49 1.65 -10.15 13.01
C ARG A 49 1.29 -10.99 11.78
N ALA A 50 0.76 -12.19 12.01
CA ALA A 50 0.31 -13.13 10.98
C ALA A 50 -0.99 -12.71 10.25
N ASN A 51 -1.24 -11.40 10.11
CA ASN A 51 -2.29 -10.84 9.26
C ASN A 51 -1.74 -10.32 7.92
N TYR A 52 -0.41 -10.17 7.79
CA TYR A 52 0.29 -9.91 6.54
C TYR A 52 -0.22 -8.68 5.79
N ARG A 53 -0.57 -7.62 6.53
CA ARG A 53 -1.35 -6.48 6.01
C ARG A 53 -0.69 -5.85 4.79
N GLU A 54 0.61 -5.53 4.88
CA GLU A 54 1.36 -4.79 3.86
C GLU A 54 1.62 -5.56 2.55
N HIS A 55 1.29 -6.85 2.45
CA HIS A 55 1.36 -7.56 1.17
C HIS A 55 0.14 -8.43 0.86
N SER A 56 -0.80 -8.57 1.80
CA SER A 56 -2.00 -9.41 1.63
C SER A 56 -2.78 -9.09 0.36
N GLY A 57 -2.91 -7.81 0.01
CA GLY A 57 -3.63 -7.36 -1.18
C GLY A 57 -2.93 -7.74 -2.49
N LEU A 58 -1.59 -7.70 -2.53
CA LEU A 58 -0.81 -8.16 -3.69
C LEU A 58 -1.01 -9.67 -3.91
N PHE A 59 -0.86 -10.46 -2.84
CA PHE A 59 -1.05 -11.91 -2.90
C PHE A 59 -2.48 -12.30 -3.28
N TRP A 60 -3.47 -11.54 -2.83
CA TRP A 60 -4.85 -11.72 -3.26
C TRP A 60 -4.99 -11.51 -4.78
N ALA A 61 -4.33 -10.49 -5.34
CA ALA A 61 -4.33 -10.25 -6.78
C ALA A 61 -3.65 -11.38 -7.56
N LEU A 62 -2.52 -11.91 -7.04
CA LEU A 62 -1.80 -13.04 -7.63
C LEU A 62 -2.68 -14.30 -7.71
N ASP A 63 -3.37 -14.67 -6.62
CA ASP A 63 -4.29 -15.82 -6.61
C ASP A 63 -5.51 -15.57 -7.50
N TYR A 64 -6.10 -14.37 -7.46
CA TYR A 64 -7.30 -14.04 -8.23
C TYR A 64 -7.07 -14.14 -9.75
N ASP A 65 -5.96 -13.62 -10.25
CA ASP A 65 -5.59 -13.66 -11.67
C ASP A 65 -4.77 -14.91 -12.05
N LYS A 66 -4.56 -15.83 -11.11
CA LYS A 66 -3.87 -17.13 -11.28
C LYS A 66 -2.44 -16.98 -11.79
N TYR A 67 -1.69 -16.05 -11.22
CA TYR A 67 -0.25 -15.96 -11.40
C TYR A 67 0.44 -17.06 -10.58
N LEU A 68 1.33 -17.79 -11.24
CA LEU A 68 2.17 -18.84 -10.68
C LEU A 68 3.63 -18.50 -10.92
N LYS A 69 4.51 -19.05 -10.08
CA LYS A 69 5.95 -19.04 -10.33
C LYS A 69 6.27 -19.82 -11.61
N HIS A 70 7.44 -19.59 -12.22
CA HIS A 70 7.82 -20.34 -13.43
C HIS A 70 7.96 -21.85 -13.23
N ASN A 71 8.17 -22.30 -11.99
CA ASN A 71 8.18 -23.72 -11.63
C ASN A 71 6.76 -24.33 -11.49
N GLY A 72 5.70 -23.54 -11.65
CA GLY A 72 4.30 -23.94 -11.55
C GLY A 72 3.72 -23.89 -10.13
N GLU A 73 4.47 -23.42 -9.13
CA GLU A 73 3.99 -23.28 -7.76
C GLU A 73 3.09 -22.04 -7.57
N GLU A 74 2.12 -22.15 -6.67
CA GLU A 74 1.28 -21.04 -6.22
C GLU A 74 2.04 -20.11 -5.26
N TYR A 75 1.56 -18.87 -5.12
CA TYR A 75 2.05 -17.89 -4.17
C TYR A 75 1.33 -17.99 -2.81
N PHE A 76 2.09 -18.01 -1.73
CA PHE A 76 1.60 -18.02 -0.35
C PHE A 76 2.15 -16.82 0.41
N LYS A 77 1.26 -15.93 0.87
CA LYS A 77 1.65 -14.70 1.60
C LYS A 77 2.44 -14.99 2.88
N GLU A 78 2.23 -16.16 3.48
CA GLU A 78 2.92 -16.58 4.69
C GLU A 78 4.39 -16.98 4.45
N LYS A 79 4.79 -17.19 3.18
CA LYS A 79 6.06 -17.84 2.81
C LYS A 79 6.87 -17.09 1.75
N ASP A 80 6.20 -16.55 0.73
CA ASP A 80 6.83 -16.13 -0.52
C ASP A 80 7.20 -14.64 -0.53
N TYR A 81 7.85 -14.18 0.53
CA TYR A 81 8.42 -12.83 0.63
C TYR A 81 9.77 -12.88 1.35
N LEU A 82 10.51 -11.77 1.31
CA LEU A 82 11.71 -11.56 2.11
C LEU A 82 11.45 -10.45 3.12
N GLY A 83 12.04 -10.58 4.32
CA GLY A 83 11.97 -9.61 5.39
C GLY A 83 11.73 -10.27 6.75
N PHE A 84 10.72 -9.81 7.49
CA PHE A 84 10.42 -10.30 8.83
C PHE A 84 9.26 -11.30 8.83
N PHE A 85 9.45 -12.46 9.44
CA PHE A 85 8.45 -13.51 9.56
C PHE A 85 7.94 -13.58 11.01
N PRO A 86 6.68 -13.21 11.29
CA PRO A 86 6.15 -13.24 12.64
C PRO A 86 6.05 -14.68 13.17
N SER A 87 6.34 -14.87 14.46
CA SER A 87 6.17 -16.19 15.09
C SER A 87 4.72 -16.44 15.50
N GLU A 88 4.28 -17.70 15.40
CA GLU A 88 3.06 -18.16 16.06
C GLU A 88 3.24 -18.36 17.57
N ASP A 89 4.49 -18.54 18.02
CA ASP A 89 4.84 -18.72 19.42
C ASP A 89 4.93 -17.36 20.12
N LYS A 90 4.12 -17.15 21.17
CA LYS A 90 4.11 -15.89 21.93
C LYS A 90 5.42 -15.60 22.65
N GLU A 91 6.29 -16.60 22.85
CA GLU A 91 7.61 -16.40 23.47
C GLU A 91 8.68 -15.96 22.46
N LYS A 92 8.40 -16.03 21.15
CA LYS A 92 9.31 -15.61 20.08
C LYS A 92 8.69 -14.50 19.25
N LYS A 93 9.49 -13.49 18.91
CA LYS A 93 8.99 -12.37 18.07
C LYS A 93 8.78 -12.80 16.62
N GLY A 94 9.78 -13.48 16.07
CA GLY A 94 9.81 -13.89 14.67
C GLY A 94 11.22 -14.22 14.20
N GLU A 95 11.35 -14.45 12.90
CA GLU A 95 12.60 -14.75 12.21
C GLU A 95 12.81 -13.76 11.07
N VAL A 96 14.07 -13.46 10.74
CA VAL A 96 14.41 -12.60 9.61
C VAL A 96 14.92 -13.49 8.47
N ASN A 97 14.26 -13.42 7.33
CA ASN A 97 14.72 -14.00 6.07
C ASN A 97 14.77 -12.89 5.03
N ASP A 98 15.86 -12.13 5.05
CA ASP A 98 16.08 -10.96 4.20
C ASP A 98 17.13 -11.27 3.12
N LEU A 99 17.44 -10.28 2.27
CA LEU A 99 18.56 -10.28 1.34
C LEU A 99 19.94 -10.26 2.05
N ALA A 100 20.20 -11.17 2.99
CA ALA A 100 21.51 -11.31 3.63
C ALA A 100 22.41 -12.23 2.80
N LYS A 101 23.52 -11.71 2.24
CA LYS A 101 24.41 -12.46 1.33
C LYS A 101 25.33 -13.46 2.05
N PRO A 102 25.42 -14.69 1.52
CA PRO A 102 26.68 -15.44 1.56
C PRO A 102 27.44 -15.43 0.21
N ASN A 103 26.80 -15.18 -0.95
CA ASN A 103 27.51 -14.99 -2.23
C ASN A 103 26.74 -14.12 -3.27
N LYS A 104 27.48 -13.52 -4.22
CA LYS A 104 26.96 -12.63 -5.29
C LYS A 104 26.15 -13.36 -6.40
N LYS A 105 26.39 -14.66 -6.61
CA LYS A 105 25.76 -15.42 -7.71
C LYS A 105 24.30 -15.73 -7.44
N ASP A 106 23.95 -16.05 -6.19
CA ASP A 106 22.56 -16.33 -5.80
C ASP A 106 21.69 -15.08 -5.97
N PHE A 107 22.28 -13.93 -5.71
CA PHE A 107 21.68 -12.61 -5.90
C PHE A 107 21.46 -12.27 -7.38
N GLU A 108 22.46 -12.53 -8.22
CA GLU A 108 22.34 -12.36 -9.67
C GLU A 108 21.30 -13.29 -10.28
N LYS A 109 21.21 -14.52 -9.76
CA LYS A 109 20.19 -15.48 -10.16
C LYS A 109 18.80 -14.99 -9.75
N LEU A 110 18.59 -14.60 -8.48
CA LEU A 110 17.29 -14.09 -8.01
C LEU A 110 16.80 -12.92 -8.85
N ALA A 111 17.65 -11.94 -9.14
CA ALA A 111 17.29 -10.79 -9.98
C ALA A 111 17.02 -11.18 -11.44
N SER A 112 17.61 -12.27 -11.95
CA SER A 112 17.35 -12.76 -13.31
C SER A 112 16.05 -13.53 -13.39
N ASP A 113 15.78 -14.37 -12.39
CA ASP A 113 14.61 -15.23 -12.30
C ASP A 113 13.34 -14.42 -11.95
N SER A 114 13.47 -13.27 -11.27
CA SER A 114 12.34 -12.39 -10.98
C SER A 114 11.92 -11.59 -12.21
N ASP A 115 10.64 -11.56 -12.55
CA ASP A 115 10.07 -10.69 -13.58
C ASP A 115 9.64 -9.35 -13.01
N LEU A 116 9.12 -9.38 -11.78
CA LEU A 116 8.65 -8.23 -11.05
C LEU A 116 9.18 -8.26 -9.62
N ILE A 117 9.59 -7.10 -9.14
CA ILE A 117 10.06 -6.90 -7.77
C ILE A 117 9.13 -5.90 -7.09
N TYR A 118 8.68 -6.27 -5.90
CA TYR A 118 7.72 -5.51 -5.13
C TYR A 118 8.28 -5.22 -3.74
N VAL A 119 8.55 -3.95 -3.45
CA VAL A 119 8.96 -3.46 -2.13
C VAL A 119 7.74 -2.87 -1.45
N ALA A 120 7.13 -3.64 -0.56
CA ALA A 120 5.88 -3.28 0.11
C ALA A 120 6.12 -2.24 1.21
N ASP A 121 6.89 -2.60 2.23
CA ASP A 121 7.21 -1.72 3.35
C ASP A 121 8.58 -2.12 3.92
N THR A 122 9.43 -1.14 4.22
CA THR A 122 10.75 -1.42 4.82
C THR A 122 10.93 -0.87 6.23
N TYR A 123 9.92 -0.22 6.82
CA TYR A 123 9.98 0.43 8.12
C TYR A 123 10.46 -0.52 9.22
N GLY A 124 9.86 -1.69 9.32
CA GLY A 124 10.25 -2.72 10.26
C GLY A 124 9.30 -2.98 11.40
N VAL A 125 9.80 -3.77 12.35
CA VAL A 125 9.08 -4.18 13.55
C VAL A 125 9.86 -3.76 14.79
N TYR A 126 9.13 -3.42 15.83
CA TYR A 126 9.63 -2.84 17.07
C TYR A 126 9.14 -3.64 18.28
N GLU A 127 9.83 -3.49 19.43
CA GLU A 127 9.49 -4.20 20.68
C GLU A 127 8.01 -4.05 21.06
N ARG A 128 7.46 -2.84 20.90
CA ARG A 128 6.07 -2.54 21.24
C ARG A 128 5.04 -3.34 20.44
N ASP A 129 5.40 -3.80 19.24
CA ASP A 129 4.45 -4.50 18.36
C ASP A 129 4.04 -5.86 18.95
N PHE A 130 4.85 -6.38 19.87
CA PHE A 130 4.69 -7.67 20.55
C PHE A 130 4.17 -7.54 22.00
N SER A 131 4.30 -6.38 22.64
CA SER A 131 4.04 -6.23 24.09
C SER A 131 2.56 -6.03 24.49
N GLY A 132 1.64 -5.93 23.54
CA GLY A 132 0.19 -6.03 23.80
C GLY A 132 -0.43 -4.95 24.70
N GLY A 133 0.28 -3.85 24.99
CA GLY A 133 -0.22 -2.76 25.83
C GLY A 133 0.21 -1.37 25.36
N ASP A 134 -0.69 -0.39 25.51
CA ASP A 134 -0.53 1.04 25.20
C ASP A 134 0.39 1.80 26.18
N ASN A 135 1.44 1.17 26.71
CA ASN A 135 2.38 1.86 27.59
C ASN A 135 3.41 2.61 26.74
N GLU A 136 3.08 3.85 26.39
CA GLU A 136 3.83 4.76 25.52
C GLU A 136 5.22 5.21 26.03
N ILE A 137 5.70 4.71 27.18
CA ILE A 137 6.85 5.28 27.90
C ILE A 137 8.14 4.45 27.74
N GLU A 138 8.09 3.23 27.21
CA GLU A 138 9.31 2.46 26.97
C GLU A 138 9.97 2.80 25.63
N ILE A 139 11.30 2.87 25.64
CA ILE A 139 12.15 3.09 24.45
C ILE A 139 11.70 2.11 23.37
N ASN A 140 11.15 2.63 22.27
CA ASN A 140 10.66 1.83 21.16
C ASN A 140 11.86 1.28 20.37
N GLU A 141 12.56 0.29 20.92
CA GLU A 141 13.72 -0.31 20.30
C GLU A 141 13.30 -1.06 19.03
N ARG A 142 14.02 -0.80 17.94
CA ARG A 142 13.82 -1.47 16.66
C ARG A 142 14.36 -2.90 16.75
N VAL A 143 13.53 -3.88 16.43
CA VAL A 143 13.93 -5.29 16.32
C VAL A 143 14.58 -5.53 14.96
N TYR A 144 13.93 -5.09 13.88
CA TYR A 144 14.39 -5.23 12.50
C TYR A 144 13.70 -4.19 11.63
N GLY A 145 14.31 -3.79 10.51
CA GLY A 145 13.76 -2.80 9.58
C GLY A 145 14.77 -1.81 9.05
N GLY A 146 14.31 -0.98 8.13
CA GLY A 146 15.08 -0.09 7.28
C GLY A 146 15.62 -0.82 6.06
N MET A 147 15.67 -0.08 4.95
CA MET A 147 16.36 -0.55 3.77
C MET A 147 17.86 -0.74 4.05
N SER A 148 18.41 -1.84 3.55
CA SER A 148 19.81 -2.23 3.66
C SER A 148 20.60 -1.87 2.39
N GLN A 149 21.93 -1.95 2.44
CA GLN A 149 22.74 -1.82 1.22
C GLN A 149 22.48 -2.99 0.26
N ASP A 150 22.22 -4.19 0.78
CA ASP A 150 21.90 -5.35 -0.04
C ASP A 150 20.57 -5.15 -0.79
N ASP A 151 19.58 -4.47 -0.20
CA ASP A 151 18.33 -4.16 -0.90
C ASP A 151 18.57 -3.21 -2.08
N VAL A 152 19.36 -2.16 -1.88
CA VAL A 152 19.69 -1.19 -2.94
C VAL A 152 20.52 -1.83 -4.04
N ASP A 153 21.50 -2.66 -3.68
CA ASP A 153 22.29 -3.43 -4.65
C ASP A 153 21.39 -4.35 -5.50
N PHE A 154 20.35 -4.94 -4.88
CA PHE A 154 19.42 -5.85 -5.54
C PHE A 154 18.57 -5.10 -6.54
N LEU A 155 17.96 -4.01 -6.11
CA LEU A 155 17.13 -3.15 -6.95
C LEU A 155 17.95 -2.52 -8.08
N THR A 156 19.24 -2.22 -7.84
CA THR A 156 20.16 -1.75 -8.89
C THR A 156 20.35 -2.82 -9.96
N LEU A 157 20.63 -4.06 -9.55
CA LEU A 157 20.80 -5.17 -10.49
C LEU A 157 19.50 -5.49 -11.26
N ALA A 158 18.36 -5.43 -10.57
CA ALA A 158 17.05 -5.59 -11.20
C ALA A 158 16.78 -4.51 -12.24
N LYS A 159 17.12 -3.26 -11.93
CA LYS A 159 17.02 -2.14 -12.86
C LYS A 159 17.89 -2.37 -14.10
N GLU A 160 19.15 -2.76 -13.91
CA GLU A 160 20.09 -3.10 -14.99
C GLU A 160 19.60 -4.26 -15.87
N LYS A 161 18.87 -5.20 -15.29
CA LYS A 161 18.22 -6.32 -16.00
C LYS A 161 16.85 -5.96 -16.60
N GLU A 162 16.50 -4.68 -16.59
CA GLU A 162 15.25 -4.17 -17.17
C GLU A 162 14.01 -4.83 -16.56
N LYS A 163 14.05 -5.19 -15.27
CA LYS A 163 12.91 -5.79 -14.56
C LYS A 163 11.89 -4.72 -14.20
N THR A 164 10.66 -5.17 -13.96
CA THR A 164 9.62 -4.29 -13.39
C THR A 164 9.84 -4.17 -11.88
N ILE A 165 9.87 -2.95 -11.37
CA ILE A 165 10.08 -2.65 -9.95
C ILE A 165 8.91 -1.80 -9.46
N ILE A 166 8.28 -2.20 -8.36
CA ILE A 166 7.30 -1.43 -7.63
C ILE A 166 7.85 -1.21 -6.23
N ALA A 167 7.88 0.04 -5.78
CA ALA A 167 8.16 0.36 -4.38
C ALA A 167 7.07 1.29 -3.84
N GLU A 168 6.72 1.13 -2.56
CA GLU A 168 5.69 1.94 -1.93
C GLU A 168 6.24 2.84 -0.82
N TYR A 169 5.30 3.61 -0.26
CA TYR A 169 5.44 4.36 0.97
C TYR A 169 6.18 3.56 2.05
N ASN A 170 6.81 4.30 2.97
CA ASN A 170 7.53 3.75 4.12
C ASN A 170 8.83 2.99 3.77
N THR A 171 9.38 3.26 2.58
CA THR A 171 10.68 2.71 2.15
C THR A 171 11.85 3.66 2.46
N MET A 172 11.61 4.98 2.42
CA MET A 172 12.67 5.99 2.51
C MET A 172 12.90 6.54 3.93
N ALA A 173 11.85 6.64 4.75
CA ALA A 173 11.92 7.26 6.06
C ALA A 173 12.78 6.46 7.06
N SER A 174 12.98 7.03 8.26
CA SER A 174 13.57 6.27 9.37
C SER A 174 12.77 4.96 9.56
N PRO A 175 13.44 3.81 9.68
CA PRO A 175 14.84 3.64 10.11
C PRO A 175 15.84 3.37 8.97
N THR A 176 15.50 3.66 7.72
CA THR A 176 16.44 3.60 6.58
C THR A 176 17.54 4.67 6.75
N PRO A 177 18.84 4.29 6.74
CA PRO A 177 19.93 5.27 6.85
C PRO A 177 19.93 6.26 5.69
N LYS A 178 20.25 7.53 5.95
CA LYS A 178 20.26 8.58 4.92
C LYS A 178 21.12 8.27 3.70
N SER A 179 22.25 7.58 3.88
CA SER A 179 23.11 7.12 2.78
C SER A 179 22.44 6.06 1.90
N ILE A 180 21.65 5.16 2.48
CA ILE A 180 20.88 4.14 1.75
C ILE A 180 19.69 4.79 1.05
N ARG A 181 18.95 5.65 1.77
CA ARG A 181 17.86 6.45 1.20
C ARG A 181 18.31 7.24 -0.03
N THR A 182 19.44 7.94 0.06
CA THR A 182 19.96 8.72 -1.08
C THR A 182 20.25 7.83 -2.29
N GLN A 183 20.79 6.62 -2.08
CA GLN A 183 21.02 5.68 -3.18
C GLN A 183 19.70 5.15 -3.77
N PHE A 184 18.71 4.84 -2.93
CA PHE A 184 17.38 4.44 -3.39
C PHE A 184 16.68 5.56 -4.17
N GLU A 185 16.73 6.80 -3.69
CA GLU A 185 16.22 8.00 -4.36
C GLU A 185 16.85 8.17 -5.75
N MET A 186 18.18 8.06 -5.85
CA MET A 186 18.90 8.11 -7.15
C MET A 186 18.55 6.93 -8.06
N LEU A 187 18.41 5.73 -7.49
CA LEU A 187 18.07 4.53 -8.23
C LEU A 187 16.68 4.66 -8.86
N MET A 188 15.70 5.06 -8.06
CA MET A 188 14.32 5.20 -8.47
C MET A 188 14.10 6.48 -9.29
N GLY A 189 14.89 7.53 -9.13
CA GLY A 189 14.68 8.82 -9.79
C GLY A 189 13.57 9.64 -9.14
N LEU A 190 13.48 9.56 -7.81
CA LEU A 190 12.52 10.29 -6.99
C LEU A 190 13.22 10.83 -5.75
N LYS A 191 12.69 11.90 -5.17
CA LYS A 191 13.24 12.56 -4.00
C LYS A 191 12.15 12.82 -2.98
N TRP A 192 12.27 12.24 -1.80
CA TRP A 192 11.39 12.57 -0.69
C TRP A 192 11.69 13.98 -0.19
N THR A 193 10.63 14.76 0.05
CA THR A 193 10.76 16.12 0.58
C THR A 193 11.12 16.15 2.06
N GLY A 194 11.09 15.00 2.73
CA GLY A 194 11.16 14.88 4.18
C GLY A 194 9.79 14.94 4.84
N TRP A 195 8.73 15.30 4.11
CA TRP A 195 7.37 15.38 4.64
C TRP A 195 6.55 14.12 4.35
N ILE A 196 5.86 13.65 5.38
CA ILE A 196 4.70 12.75 5.27
C ILE A 196 3.46 13.48 5.76
N ALA A 197 2.29 13.02 5.32
CA ALA A 197 1.03 13.56 5.81
C ALA A 197 -0.03 12.47 5.99
N ARG A 198 -0.98 12.73 6.89
CA ARG A 198 -2.17 11.90 7.13
C ARG A 198 -3.34 12.75 7.54
N PHE A 199 -4.53 12.34 7.11
CA PHE A 199 -5.79 12.95 7.53
C PHE A 199 -6.34 12.26 8.78
N PHE A 200 -6.84 13.07 9.70
CA PHE A 200 -7.59 12.64 10.87
C PHE A 200 -8.98 13.28 10.80
N ASP A 201 -10.03 12.47 11.00
CA ASP A 201 -11.41 12.95 11.01
C ASP A 201 -11.76 13.72 12.29
N GLU A 202 -10.98 13.55 13.35
CA GLU A 202 -11.09 14.29 14.61
C GLU A 202 -9.70 14.50 15.23
N LEU A 203 -9.29 15.76 15.42
CA LEU A 203 -8.03 16.14 16.08
C LEU A 203 -8.15 16.34 17.59
N ASP A 204 -9.36 16.28 18.16
CA ASP A 204 -9.55 16.34 19.61
C ASP A 204 -9.12 15.00 20.26
N PRO A 205 -8.05 14.98 21.08
CA PRO A 205 -7.53 13.75 21.69
C PRO A 205 -8.51 13.11 22.69
N VAL A 206 -9.50 13.86 23.18
CA VAL A 206 -10.54 13.31 24.07
C VAL A 206 -11.55 12.47 23.28
N LYS A 207 -11.73 12.77 21.99
CA LYS A 207 -12.69 12.09 21.11
C LYS A 207 -12.04 11.07 20.18
N ASN A 208 -10.76 11.26 19.85
CA ASN A 208 -10.02 10.39 18.94
C ASN A 208 -8.90 9.63 19.66
N GLY A 209 -9.15 8.35 19.96
CA GLY A 209 -8.13 7.45 20.50
C GLY A 209 -7.05 7.02 19.49
N ASP A 210 -7.28 7.23 18.19
CA ASP A 210 -6.29 6.90 17.15
C ASP A 210 -5.24 8.01 16.97
N LEU A 211 -5.39 9.16 17.64
CA LEU A 211 -4.41 10.24 17.64
C LEU A 211 -3.23 9.87 18.56
N PRO A 212 -2.02 9.63 18.04
CA PRO A 212 -0.92 9.15 18.88
C PRO A 212 -0.47 10.23 19.88
N GLN A 213 -0.20 9.89 21.14
CA GLN A 213 0.20 10.91 22.12
C GLN A 213 1.56 11.51 21.78
N TRP A 214 2.47 10.74 21.17
CA TRP A 214 3.76 11.26 20.72
C TRP A 214 3.61 12.44 19.75
N LEU A 215 2.57 12.45 18.92
CA LEU A 215 2.30 13.54 17.98
C LEU A 215 1.95 14.83 18.74
N ILE A 216 1.05 14.70 19.72
CA ILE A 216 0.60 15.81 20.57
C ILE A 216 1.78 16.37 21.38
N GLN A 217 2.55 15.48 22.03
CA GLN A 217 3.72 15.85 22.82
C GLN A 217 4.78 16.56 21.98
N ASN A 218 5.10 16.02 20.80
CA ASN A 218 6.08 16.62 19.90
C ASN A 218 5.62 17.97 19.35
N TYR A 219 4.33 18.12 19.06
CA TYR A 219 3.77 19.40 18.62
C TYR A 219 3.86 20.46 19.72
N LEU A 220 3.45 20.14 20.95
CA LEU A 220 3.47 21.07 22.09
C LEU A 220 4.89 21.45 22.53
N ALA A 221 5.86 20.56 22.33
CA ALA A 221 7.28 20.88 22.56
C ALA A 221 7.79 21.98 21.60
N GLN A 222 7.22 22.08 20.40
CA GLN A 222 7.60 23.05 19.37
C GLN A 222 6.71 24.30 19.39
N ASN A 223 5.48 24.18 19.89
CA ASN A 223 4.48 25.23 19.94
C ASN A 223 3.97 25.37 21.39
N PRO A 224 4.61 26.22 22.21
CA PRO A 224 4.21 26.39 23.61
C PRO A 224 2.76 26.90 23.71
N GLY A 225 1.91 26.15 24.39
CA GLY A 225 0.49 26.43 24.51
C GLY A 225 -0.31 25.18 24.82
N GLU A 226 -1.63 25.26 24.63
CA GLU A 226 -2.52 24.10 24.71
C GLU A 226 -2.82 23.57 23.30
N TRP A 227 -3.15 22.28 23.21
CA TRP A 227 -3.59 21.67 21.96
C TRP A 227 -4.96 22.23 21.58
N ALA A 228 -4.97 23.16 20.63
CA ALA A 228 -6.14 23.91 20.21
C ALA A 228 -6.71 23.41 18.86
N PHE A 229 -6.67 22.10 18.62
CA PHE A 229 -7.21 21.49 17.41
C PHE A 229 -8.37 20.55 17.72
N TRP A 230 -9.41 20.60 16.89
CA TRP A 230 -10.60 19.76 16.93
C TRP A 230 -11.18 19.63 15.53
N GLY A 231 -12.02 18.62 15.33
CA GLY A 231 -12.60 18.29 14.04
C GLY A 231 -11.58 17.76 13.03
N PRO A 232 -11.96 17.69 11.74
CA PRO A 232 -11.10 17.13 10.71
C PRO A 232 -9.85 17.99 10.44
N GLY A 233 -8.73 17.34 10.21
CA GLY A 233 -7.48 18.02 9.90
C GLY A 233 -6.43 17.13 9.23
N LEU A 234 -5.48 17.80 8.60
CA LEU A 234 -4.33 17.19 7.95
C LEU A 234 -3.08 17.48 8.78
N VAL A 235 -2.40 16.42 9.19
CA VAL A 235 -1.16 16.49 9.96
C VAL A 235 -0.01 16.17 9.03
N PHE A 236 0.94 17.10 8.92
CA PHE A 236 2.19 16.95 8.21
C PHE A 236 3.33 16.79 9.21
N ILE A 237 4.23 15.85 8.93
CA ILE A 237 5.39 15.56 9.77
C ILE A 237 6.64 15.54 8.90
N HIS A 238 7.61 16.36 9.26
CA HIS A 238 8.89 16.42 8.60
C HIS A 238 9.91 15.49 9.28
N GLU A 239 10.89 15.00 8.53
CA GLU A 239 11.98 14.17 9.08
C GLU A 239 12.82 14.86 10.16
N SER A 240 12.78 16.20 10.25
CA SER A 240 13.42 16.96 11.34
C SER A 240 12.64 16.90 12.67
N GLY A 241 11.42 16.34 12.66
CA GLY A 241 10.48 16.40 13.76
C GLY A 241 9.48 17.56 13.69
N GLU A 242 9.58 18.43 12.70
CA GLU A 242 8.62 19.53 12.50
C GLU A 242 7.21 18.99 12.24
N ILE A 243 6.21 19.56 12.92
CA ILE A 243 4.80 19.18 12.76
C ILE A 243 3.99 20.40 12.33
N GLN A 244 3.28 20.27 11.21
CA GLN A 244 2.36 21.29 10.69
C GLN A 244 0.94 20.72 10.63
N ILE A 245 -0.04 21.49 11.14
CA ILE A 245 -1.44 21.05 11.19
C ILE A 245 -2.29 22.01 10.35
N MET A 246 -2.92 21.47 9.32
CA MET A 246 -3.89 22.15 8.46
C MET A 246 -5.30 21.80 8.94
N LYS A 247 -6.17 22.80 9.08
CA LYS A 247 -7.55 22.65 9.54
C LYS A 247 -8.54 22.64 8.38
N TYR A 248 -9.53 21.77 8.47
CA TYR A 248 -10.66 21.76 7.55
C TYR A 248 -11.43 23.10 7.61
N ASP A 249 -12.03 23.51 6.49
CA ASP A 249 -12.70 24.80 6.25
C ASP A 249 -11.82 26.07 6.35
N GLU A 250 -10.57 25.96 6.79
CA GLU A 250 -9.60 27.06 6.80
C GLU A 250 -8.51 26.84 5.74
N ASP A 251 -7.78 25.73 5.86
CA ASP A 251 -6.60 25.44 5.05
C ASP A 251 -6.94 24.52 3.86
N PHE A 252 -7.98 23.69 3.99
CA PHE A 252 -8.48 22.83 2.92
C PHE A 252 -9.99 22.63 3.01
N SER A 253 -10.60 22.27 1.88
CA SER A 253 -12.06 22.21 1.71
C SER A 253 -12.59 20.83 1.29
N SER A 254 -11.71 19.89 0.95
CA SER A 254 -12.13 18.51 0.70
C SER A 254 -12.40 17.80 2.02
N GLU A 255 -13.48 17.02 2.10
CA GLU A 255 -13.83 16.23 3.30
C GLU A 255 -12.72 15.24 3.72
N THR A 256 -11.87 14.85 2.77
CA THR A 256 -10.70 13.96 2.93
C THR A 256 -9.75 14.20 1.75
N PRO A 257 -8.44 13.86 1.87
CA PRO A 257 -7.58 13.82 0.70
C PRO A 257 -8.14 12.87 -0.36
N LEU A 258 -7.98 13.26 -1.63
CA LEU A 258 -8.46 12.50 -2.78
C LEU A 258 -7.27 12.09 -3.64
N ILE A 259 -7.24 10.84 -4.08
CA ILE A 259 -6.44 10.42 -5.21
C ILE A 259 -7.25 10.69 -6.48
N ARG A 260 -6.65 11.43 -7.41
CA ARG A 260 -7.24 11.77 -8.70
C ARG A 260 -6.46 11.14 -9.84
N THR A 261 -7.14 10.31 -10.62
CA THR A 261 -6.61 9.79 -11.89
C THR A 261 -7.14 10.65 -13.04
N PRO A 262 -6.27 11.18 -13.93
CA PRO A 262 -6.71 11.92 -15.10
C PRO A 262 -7.64 11.06 -15.98
N ARG A 263 -8.82 11.59 -16.32
CA ARG A 263 -9.81 10.91 -17.17
C ARG A 263 -9.23 10.43 -18.51
N PHE A 264 -8.33 11.21 -19.10
CA PHE A 264 -7.53 10.79 -20.24
C PHE A 264 -6.16 10.33 -19.76
N ASN A 265 -6.11 9.09 -19.27
CA ASN A 265 -4.87 8.48 -18.85
C ASN A 265 -4.13 7.89 -20.06
N LYS A 266 -3.11 8.61 -20.54
CA LYS A 266 -2.29 8.18 -21.69
C LYS A 266 -1.54 6.86 -21.44
N LEU A 267 -1.33 6.50 -20.18
CA LEU A 267 -0.68 5.26 -19.76
C LEU A 267 -1.60 4.03 -19.88
N GLY A 268 -2.90 4.26 -20.10
CA GLY A 268 -3.88 3.19 -20.29
C GLY A 268 -4.15 2.38 -19.02
N TYR A 269 -4.15 3.03 -17.84
CA TYR A 269 -4.72 2.44 -16.62
C TYR A 269 -6.18 2.88 -16.47
N ASP A 270 -7.08 1.89 -16.38
CA ASP A 270 -8.51 2.07 -16.08
C ASP A 270 -8.70 2.12 -14.56
N LEU A 271 -8.77 3.35 -14.02
CA LEU A 271 -8.95 3.63 -12.59
C LEU A 271 -10.08 4.66 -12.42
N PRO A 272 -10.76 4.71 -11.26
CA PRO A 272 -11.71 5.76 -10.98
C PRO A 272 -11.06 7.15 -11.01
N GLU A 273 -11.77 8.15 -11.52
CA GLU A 273 -11.25 9.54 -11.58
C GLU A 273 -10.94 10.11 -10.20
N VAL A 274 -11.66 9.67 -9.17
CA VAL A 274 -11.52 10.16 -7.79
C VAL A 274 -11.73 9.00 -6.80
N VAL A 275 -10.79 8.83 -5.87
CA VAL A 275 -10.89 7.89 -4.75
C VAL A 275 -10.39 8.58 -3.48
N PRO A 276 -11.18 8.64 -2.39
CA PRO A 276 -10.71 9.08 -1.08
C PRO A 276 -9.52 8.29 -0.55
N TYR A 277 -8.59 8.98 0.11
CA TYR A 277 -7.43 8.36 0.74
C TYR A 277 -7.03 9.11 2.02
N PRO A 278 -7.47 8.68 3.21
CA PRO A 278 -7.20 9.39 4.46
C PRO A 278 -5.86 9.01 5.12
N ASP A 279 -5.21 7.95 4.65
CA ASP A 279 -4.05 7.34 5.32
C ASP A 279 -2.72 8.04 4.99
N TRP A 280 -1.61 7.49 5.50
CA TRP A 280 -0.29 8.08 5.37
C TRP A 280 0.20 8.12 3.93
N PHE A 281 0.82 9.23 3.54
CA PHE A 281 1.51 9.35 2.27
C PHE A 281 2.79 10.18 2.38
N ASP A 282 3.78 9.78 1.58
CA ASP A 282 5.02 10.50 1.29
C ASP A 282 4.75 11.65 0.34
N ILE A 283 5.42 12.78 0.57
CA ILE A 283 5.44 13.88 -0.37
C ILE A 283 6.75 13.83 -1.13
N VAL A 284 6.68 13.42 -2.39
CA VAL A 284 7.85 13.21 -3.25
C VAL A 284 7.89 14.20 -4.42
N LEU A 285 9.10 14.53 -4.83
CA LEU A 285 9.42 15.14 -6.11
C LEU A 285 9.91 14.05 -7.06
N ILE A 286 9.52 14.13 -8.31
CA ILE A 286 9.84 13.12 -9.33
C ILE A 286 10.71 13.71 -10.43
N GLU A 287 11.58 12.89 -11.01
CA GLU A 287 12.30 13.22 -12.23
C GLU A 287 11.35 13.44 -13.42
N ARG A 288 11.84 14.07 -14.49
CA ARG A 288 11.00 14.44 -15.66
C ARG A 288 10.55 13.24 -16.46
N GLU A 289 11.29 12.15 -16.37
CA GLU A 289 11.09 10.87 -17.03
C GLU A 289 9.89 10.10 -16.44
N TYR A 290 9.42 10.49 -15.25
CA TYR A 290 8.21 9.92 -14.67
C TYR A 290 6.95 10.53 -15.28
N GLU A 291 6.00 9.65 -15.58
CA GLU A 291 4.61 10.00 -15.80
C GLU A 291 3.80 9.72 -14.54
N VAL A 292 2.89 10.64 -14.21
CA VAL A 292 2.02 10.50 -13.04
C VAL A 292 0.76 9.77 -13.43
N ILE A 293 0.50 8.63 -12.79
CA ILE A 293 -0.75 7.86 -12.95
C ILE A 293 -1.88 8.58 -12.22
N SER A 294 -1.63 9.00 -10.98
CA SER A 294 -2.60 9.72 -10.15
C SER A 294 -1.94 10.69 -9.19
N TYR A 295 -2.69 11.71 -8.77
CA TYR A 295 -2.25 12.76 -7.85
C TYR A 295 -3.04 12.73 -6.55
N PHE A 296 -2.40 13.04 -5.42
CA PHE A 296 -3.10 13.51 -4.24
C PHE A 296 -3.58 14.96 -4.45
N ASP A 297 -4.86 15.19 -4.20
CA ASP A 297 -5.51 16.48 -4.15
C ASP A 297 -6.24 16.62 -2.81
N ILE A 298 -5.69 17.48 -1.95
CA ILE A 298 -6.27 17.78 -0.64
C ILE A 298 -7.29 18.93 -0.69
N GLY A 299 -7.54 19.55 -1.86
CA GLY A 299 -8.49 20.64 -1.98
C GLY A 299 -8.12 21.89 -1.18
N VAL A 300 -6.83 22.27 -1.23
CA VAL A 300 -6.31 23.43 -0.49
C VAL A 300 -7.05 24.72 -0.82
N THR A 301 -7.29 25.53 0.21
CA THR A 301 -7.73 26.92 0.08
C THR A 301 -6.53 27.81 -0.30
N ASN A 302 -6.77 29.10 -0.53
CA ASN A 302 -5.66 30.05 -0.72
C ASN A 302 -4.74 30.13 0.50
N GLN A 303 -5.29 30.00 1.70
CA GLN A 303 -4.52 30.00 2.95
C GLN A 303 -3.68 28.72 3.07
N GLY A 304 -4.28 27.56 2.81
CA GLY A 304 -3.53 26.31 2.83
C GLY A 304 -2.46 26.24 1.75
N LEU A 305 -2.70 26.85 0.59
CA LEU A 305 -1.68 26.96 -0.45
C LEU A 305 -0.47 27.78 0.01
N GLU A 306 -0.68 28.84 0.80
CA GLU A 306 0.43 29.62 1.37
C GLU A 306 1.21 28.78 2.39
N ARG A 307 0.53 28.03 3.26
CA ARG A 307 1.19 27.09 4.19
C ARG A 307 2.02 26.04 3.46
N LEU A 308 1.49 25.45 2.39
CA LEU A 308 2.26 24.51 1.56
C LEU A 308 3.51 25.17 0.99
N ARG A 309 3.43 26.44 0.53
CA ARG A 309 4.60 27.18 0.04
C ARG A 309 5.63 27.44 1.14
N GLU A 310 5.20 27.77 2.35
CA GLU A 310 6.09 27.94 3.51
C GLU A 310 6.84 26.64 3.83
N MET A 311 6.19 25.49 3.66
CA MET A 311 6.81 24.16 3.78
C MET A 311 7.66 23.75 2.56
N GLY A 312 7.68 24.55 1.49
CA GLY A 312 8.36 24.23 0.23
C GLY A 312 7.66 23.16 -0.62
N LEU A 313 6.37 22.94 -0.40
CA LEU A 313 5.57 21.88 -1.01
C LEU A 313 4.71 22.38 -2.19
N PRO A 314 4.53 21.55 -3.24
CA PRO A 314 3.64 21.88 -4.35
C PRO A 314 2.15 21.74 -3.95
N ARG A 315 1.25 22.24 -4.79
CA ARG A 315 -0.21 22.10 -4.59
C ARG A 315 -0.71 20.66 -4.74
N PHE A 316 -0.14 19.92 -5.68
CA PHE A 316 -0.50 18.54 -6.00
C PHE A 316 0.70 17.65 -5.77
N PHE A 317 0.47 16.48 -5.17
CA PHE A 317 1.53 15.50 -4.92
C PHE A 317 1.29 14.28 -5.81
N PRO A 318 2.34 13.65 -6.36
CA PRO A 318 2.17 12.38 -7.03
C PRO A 318 1.68 11.32 -6.02
N ALA A 319 0.68 10.53 -6.40
CA ALA A 319 0.18 9.41 -5.60
C ALA A 319 0.69 8.06 -6.14
N ALA A 320 0.72 7.92 -7.47
CA ALA A 320 1.35 6.80 -8.15
C ALA A 320 2.03 7.32 -9.41
N VAL A 321 3.26 6.88 -9.64
CA VAL A 321 4.08 7.30 -10.79
C VAL A 321 4.71 6.10 -11.47
N VAL A 322 5.01 6.25 -12.76
CA VAL A 322 5.68 5.23 -13.56
C VAL A 322 6.71 5.85 -14.49
N ARG A 323 7.84 5.17 -14.69
CA ARG A 323 8.80 5.43 -15.76
C ARG A 323 9.16 4.13 -16.48
N GLU A 324 9.61 4.24 -17.71
CA GLU A 324 10.16 3.11 -18.45
C GLU A 324 11.52 2.67 -17.88
N ASN A 325 11.79 1.37 -17.95
CA ASN A 325 13.06 0.75 -17.58
C ASN A 325 13.41 -0.36 -18.58
N GLY A 326 13.66 0.03 -19.84
CA GLY A 326 13.93 -0.92 -20.92
C GLY A 326 12.69 -1.78 -21.21
N ALA A 327 12.84 -3.10 -21.12
CA ALA A 327 11.72 -4.05 -21.20
C ALA A 327 10.73 -3.96 -20.02
N GLY A 328 11.16 -3.45 -18.86
CA GLY A 328 10.35 -3.31 -17.65
C GLY A 328 9.92 -1.88 -17.36
N LYS A 329 9.33 -1.68 -16.19
CA LYS A 329 8.88 -0.37 -15.69
C LYS A 329 9.25 -0.16 -14.23
N MET A 330 9.42 1.08 -13.81
CA MET A 330 9.62 1.42 -12.40
C MET A 330 8.44 2.24 -11.90
N PHE A 331 7.81 1.75 -10.85
CA PHE A 331 6.67 2.35 -10.18
C PHE A 331 7.05 2.80 -8.78
N TYR A 332 6.47 3.92 -8.37
CA TYR A 332 6.48 4.32 -6.97
C TYR A 332 5.09 4.74 -6.53
N PHE A 333 4.60 4.15 -5.44
CA PHE A 333 3.34 4.53 -4.80
C PHE A 333 3.67 5.34 -3.55
N SER A 334 3.19 6.57 -3.51
CA SER A 334 3.52 7.49 -2.42
C SER A 334 2.60 7.36 -1.23
N GLY A 335 1.49 6.63 -1.33
CA GLY A 335 0.67 6.26 -0.17
C GLY A 335 0.96 4.84 0.29
N ASP A 336 0.65 4.60 1.56
CA ASP A 336 0.52 3.27 2.15
C ASP A 336 -0.67 2.51 1.53
N PHE A 337 -0.52 2.06 0.29
CA PHE A 337 -1.64 1.50 -0.49
C PHE A 337 -1.88 0.04 -0.17
N SER A 338 -0.82 -0.64 0.23
CA SER A 338 -0.84 -2.04 0.60
C SER A 338 -1.34 -2.30 2.02
N ASP A 339 -1.36 -1.31 2.93
CA ASP A 339 -1.91 -1.45 4.29
C ASP A 339 -3.44 -1.67 4.30
N MET A 340 -3.79 -2.94 4.12
CA MET A 340 -5.15 -3.42 4.13
C MET A 340 -5.54 -3.95 5.52
N ARG A 341 -6.73 -3.55 5.99
CA ARG A 341 -7.34 -4.07 7.21
C ARG A 341 -8.55 -4.95 6.89
N GLY A 342 -8.69 -6.06 7.62
CA GLY A 342 -9.83 -6.98 7.52
C GLY A 342 -9.51 -8.26 6.77
N ASP A 343 -10.54 -8.92 6.26
CA ASP A 343 -10.44 -10.13 5.43
C ASP A 343 -10.96 -9.79 4.03
N LEU A 344 -10.19 -10.12 2.99
CA LEU A 344 -10.59 -9.94 1.58
C LEU A 344 -11.42 -11.12 1.06
N GLY A 345 -11.60 -12.15 1.88
CA GLY A 345 -12.21 -13.41 1.49
C GLY A 345 -11.37 -14.15 0.45
N SER A 346 -11.96 -15.19 -0.13
CA SER A 346 -11.27 -16.01 -1.12
C SER A 346 -11.12 -15.31 -2.46
N ALA A 347 -9.93 -15.35 -3.05
CA ALA A 347 -9.65 -14.88 -4.41
C ALA A 347 -10.18 -15.84 -5.50
N LYS A 348 -10.80 -16.96 -5.13
CA LYS A 348 -11.14 -18.06 -6.07
C LYS A 348 -12.51 -17.93 -6.75
N PHE A 349 -13.04 -16.72 -6.83
CA PHE A 349 -14.40 -16.45 -7.35
C PHE A 349 -14.37 -15.31 -8.35
N LYS A 350 -14.60 -15.60 -9.63
CA LYS A 350 -14.57 -14.58 -10.69
C LYS A 350 -15.70 -13.56 -10.48
N GLY A 351 -15.40 -12.29 -10.67
CA GLY A 351 -16.37 -11.19 -10.55
C GLY A 351 -16.47 -10.59 -9.14
N LEU A 352 -15.77 -11.13 -8.13
CA LEU A 352 -15.70 -10.52 -6.81
C LEU A 352 -15.23 -9.06 -6.82
N PRO A 353 -14.19 -8.65 -7.57
CA PRO A 353 -13.80 -7.24 -7.62
C PRO A 353 -14.93 -6.33 -8.12
N PHE A 354 -15.72 -6.79 -9.09
CA PHE A 354 -16.87 -6.03 -9.60
C PHE A 354 -17.98 -5.93 -8.55
N LEU A 355 -18.30 -7.04 -7.88
CA LEU A 355 -19.29 -7.08 -6.81
C LEU A 355 -18.89 -6.15 -5.65
N TYR A 356 -17.66 -6.27 -5.16
CA TYR A 356 -17.17 -5.51 -4.01
C TYR A 356 -17.03 -4.02 -4.34
N ARG A 357 -16.63 -3.63 -5.55
CA ARG A 357 -16.70 -2.21 -5.97
C ARG A 357 -18.13 -1.64 -5.91
N GLY A 358 -19.14 -2.47 -6.19
CA GLY A 358 -20.55 -2.06 -6.09
C GLY A 358 -21.06 -1.96 -4.64
N LEU A 359 -20.51 -2.76 -3.73
CA LEU A 359 -20.88 -2.79 -2.31
C LEU A 359 -20.13 -1.72 -1.49
N TYR A 360 -18.83 -1.59 -1.73
CA TYR A 360 -17.99 -0.60 -1.08
C TYR A 360 -18.07 0.72 -1.83
N VAL A 361 -18.91 1.61 -1.32
CA VAL A 361 -19.08 2.95 -1.85
C VAL A 361 -17.74 3.69 -1.77
N PRO A 362 -17.20 4.19 -2.90
CA PRO A 362 -15.92 4.91 -2.91
C PRO A 362 -15.86 6.08 -1.94
N ALA A 363 -17.00 6.74 -1.67
CA ALA A 363 -17.09 7.86 -0.73
C ALA A 363 -16.90 7.48 0.74
N ASN A 364 -17.02 6.20 1.12
CA ASN A 364 -16.79 5.77 2.50
C ASN A 364 -15.29 5.61 2.79
N TYR A 365 -14.61 6.73 3.05
CA TYR A 365 -13.17 6.79 3.28
C TYR A 365 -12.71 6.11 4.58
N ARG A 366 -13.62 5.90 5.54
CA ARG A 366 -13.32 5.17 6.80
C ARG A 366 -13.12 3.67 6.58
N ASP A 367 -13.57 3.15 5.44
CA ASP A 367 -13.42 1.73 5.08
C ASP A 367 -12.24 1.53 4.13
N ARG A 368 -11.15 0.97 4.66
CA ARG A 368 -9.94 0.67 3.88
C ARG A 368 -10.17 -0.35 2.76
N GLN A 369 -11.19 -1.21 2.87
CA GLN A 369 -11.52 -2.13 1.79
C GLN A 369 -12.05 -1.38 0.57
N SER A 370 -12.70 -0.23 0.77
CA SER A 370 -13.15 0.61 -0.34
C SER A 370 -11.97 1.06 -1.21
N PHE A 371 -10.89 1.53 -0.60
CA PHE A 371 -9.67 1.91 -1.32
C PHE A 371 -9.03 0.72 -2.05
N PHE A 372 -8.93 -0.44 -1.37
CA PHE A 372 -8.40 -1.67 -1.95
C PHE A 372 -9.15 -2.06 -3.25
N TRP A 373 -10.47 -2.20 -3.19
CA TRP A 373 -11.27 -2.67 -4.32
C TRP A 373 -11.34 -1.67 -5.47
N ASN A 374 -11.38 -0.37 -5.15
CA ASN A 374 -11.60 0.68 -6.14
C ASN A 374 -10.32 1.23 -6.78
N TYR A 375 -9.18 1.22 -6.08
CA TYR A 375 -7.94 1.81 -6.59
C TYR A 375 -6.76 0.85 -6.62
N TYR A 376 -6.34 0.33 -5.47
CA TYR A 376 -5.11 -0.46 -5.35
C TYR A 376 -5.19 -1.76 -6.16
N LEU A 377 -6.24 -2.57 -5.98
CA LEU A 377 -6.41 -3.80 -6.74
C LEU A 377 -6.48 -3.58 -8.27
N PRO A 378 -7.29 -2.66 -8.82
CA PRO A 378 -7.27 -2.38 -10.26
C PRO A 378 -5.90 -1.92 -10.79
N LEU A 379 -5.18 -1.09 -10.03
CA LEU A 379 -3.85 -0.63 -10.44
C LEU A 379 -2.85 -1.79 -10.46
N THR A 380 -2.73 -2.52 -9.36
CA THR A 380 -1.79 -3.65 -9.21
C THR A 380 -2.06 -4.74 -10.25
N ARG A 381 -3.33 -5.10 -10.48
CA ARG A 381 -3.69 -6.10 -11.52
C ARG A 381 -3.29 -5.67 -12.93
N GLN A 382 -3.45 -4.38 -13.25
CA GLN A 382 -3.02 -3.86 -14.56
C GLN A 382 -1.50 -3.79 -14.70
N ILE A 383 -0.76 -3.56 -13.61
CA ILE A 383 0.71 -3.61 -13.64
C ILE A 383 1.18 -5.06 -13.81
N LEU A 384 0.62 -6.02 -13.07
CA LEU A 384 0.91 -7.44 -13.21
C LEU A 384 0.63 -7.91 -14.65
N GLU A 385 -0.51 -7.52 -15.21
CA GLU A 385 -0.88 -7.91 -16.57
C GLU A 385 0.04 -7.31 -17.62
N LYS A 386 0.31 -6.00 -17.55
CA LYS A 386 1.24 -5.35 -18.49
C LYS A 386 2.66 -5.94 -18.38
N THR A 387 3.07 -6.34 -17.18
CA THR A 387 4.37 -7.02 -16.99
C THR A 387 4.37 -8.37 -17.66
N TYR A 388 3.35 -9.20 -17.40
CA TYR A 388 3.20 -10.52 -18.01
C TYR A 388 3.11 -10.47 -19.54
N GLU A 389 2.34 -9.52 -20.09
CA GLU A 389 2.24 -9.30 -21.54
C GLU A 389 3.57 -8.85 -22.14
N GLY A 390 4.39 -8.07 -21.42
CA GLY A 390 5.69 -7.62 -21.90
C GLY A 390 6.77 -8.71 -21.98
N LEU A 391 6.57 -9.85 -21.30
CA LEU A 391 7.48 -11.00 -21.34
C LEU A 391 7.21 -11.94 -22.52
N ASN A 392 6.03 -11.87 -23.12
CA ASN A 392 5.55 -12.76 -24.19
C ASN A 392 5.46 -12.03 -25.53
#